data_AF-A0A483KAG8-F1
#
_entry.id   AF-A0A483KAG8-F1
#
_cell.length_a   1.000
_cell.length_b   1.000
_cell.length_c   1.000
_cell.angle_alpha   90.00
_cell.angle_beta   90.00
_cell.angle_gamma   90.00
#
_symmetry.space_group_name_H-M   'P 1'
#
loop_
_entity.id
_entity.type
_entity.pdbx_description
1 polymer ?
#
loop_
_entity_poly.entity_id
_entity_poly.type
_entity_poly.pdbx_seq_one_letter_code
_entity_poly.pdbx_strand_id
1 'polypeptide(L)'
;FYNVLSDYLFSGYVNKKNNEKIVLQVAIFGGVIGCLCAFAFSELLIKIAFGERYLSSHVYLPYIIINMVISGIAWVLTQKALISGSQVLIIIRQLIGLIAFAAIFFFLQPYGLWGAIIALMTGSIIRLIISILFFIKIKI
;
A
#
# COMPACT_ATOMS: atom_id res chain seq x y z
N PHE A 1 -9.05 6.75 -2.08
CA PHE A 1 -9.11 6.68 -0.60
C PHE A 1 -7.79 7.09 0.04
N TYR A 2 -6.71 6.30 -0.05
CA TYR A 2 -5.43 6.62 0.61
C TYR A 2 -4.80 7.95 0.19
N ASN A 3 -4.91 8.36 -1.08
CA ASN A 3 -4.43 9.67 -1.52
C ASN A 3 -5.16 10.81 -0.80
N VAL A 4 -6.49 10.74 -0.67
CA VAL A 4 -7.29 11.74 0.05
C VAL A 4 -6.87 11.82 1.53
N LEU A 5 -6.63 10.67 2.16
CA LEU A 5 -6.12 10.61 3.55
C LEU A 5 -4.72 11.22 3.67
N SER A 6 -3.85 10.93 2.70
CA SER A 6 -2.51 11.49 2.59
C SER A 6 -2.54 13.01 2.44
N ASP A 7 -3.38 13.54 1.54
CA ASP A 7 -3.51 14.98 1.30
C ASP A 7 -4.10 15.69 2.52
N TYR A 8 -5.11 15.07 3.16
CA TYR A 8 -5.66 15.57 4.41
C TYR A 8 -4.60 15.62 5.52
N LEU A 9 -3.79 14.57 5.66
CA LEU A 9 -2.70 14.54 6.63
C LEU A 9 -1.63 15.60 6.33
N PHE A 10 -1.21 15.72 5.06
CA PHE A 10 -0.26 16.71 4.60
C PHE A 10 -0.75 18.14 4.88
N SER A 11 -2.01 18.44 4.55
CA SER A 11 -2.63 19.73 4.86
C SER A 11 -2.71 20.00 6.37
N GLY A 12 -2.92 18.96 7.18
CA GLY A 12 -2.88 19.04 8.64
C GLY A 12 -1.50 19.49 9.14
N TYR A 13 -0.43 18.88 8.62
CA TYR A 13 0.94 19.26 8.97
C TYR A 13 1.27 20.71 8.60
N VAL A 14 0.89 21.16 7.40
CA VAL A 14 1.08 22.57 6.97
C VAL A 14 0.38 23.53 7.94
N ASN A 15 -0.81 23.17 8.40
CA ASN A 15 -1.62 23.97 9.33
C ASN A 15 -1.31 23.72 10.82
N LYS A 16 -0.20 23.04 11.15
CA LYS A 16 0.20 22.69 12.53
C LYS A 16 -0.87 21.92 13.32
N LYS A 17 -1.76 21.20 12.64
CA LYS A 17 -2.77 20.31 13.24
C LYS A 17 -2.28 18.87 13.20
N ASN A 18 -2.27 18.20 14.35
CA ASN A 18 -1.86 16.79 14.42
C ASN A 18 -3.06 15.85 14.22
N ASN A 19 -3.26 15.43 12.96
CA ASN A 19 -4.31 14.49 12.59
C ASN A 19 -3.80 13.04 12.41
N GLU A 20 -2.51 12.78 12.69
CA GLU A 20 -1.82 11.52 12.39
C GLU A 20 -2.60 10.28 12.86
N LYS A 21 -2.99 10.28 14.13
CA LYS A 21 -3.65 9.13 14.77
C LYS A 21 -4.98 8.79 14.11
N ILE A 22 -5.80 9.81 13.85
CA ILE A 22 -7.13 9.64 13.25
C ILE A 22 -6.99 9.16 11.80
N VAL A 23 -6.09 9.77 11.03
CA VAL A 23 -5.85 9.38 9.64
C VAL A 23 -5.37 7.93 9.55
N LEU A 24 -4.44 7.52 10.43
CA LEU A 24 -3.93 6.15 10.43
C LEU A 24 -5.02 5.14 10.83
N GLN A 25 -5.85 5.47 11.82
CA GLN A 25 -6.99 4.62 12.20
C GLN A 25 -8.00 4.46 11.06
N VAL A 26 -8.35 5.55 10.37
CA VAL A 26 -9.25 5.51 9.21
C VAL A 26 -8.62 4.75 8.04
N ALA A 27 -7.31 4.91 7.81
CA ALA A 27 -6.55 4.19 6.79
C ALA A 27 -6.57 2.67 7.02
N ILE A 28 -6.37 2.25 8.27
CA ILE A 28 -6.40 0.83 8.67
C ILE A 28 -7.82 0.29 8.57
N PHE A 29 -8.80 0.97 9.18
CA PHE A 29 -10.19 0.52 9.20
C PHE A 29 -10.79 0.42 7.80
N GLY A 30 -10.62 1.46 6.98
CA GLY A 30 -11.05 1.45 5.58
C GLY A 30 -10.32 0.40 4.75
N GLY A 31 -9.04 0.14 5.04
CA GLY A 31 -8.27 -0.93 4.41
C GLY A 31 -8.80 -2.33 4.76
N VAL A 32 -9.06 -2.59 6.04
CA VAL A 32 -9.62 -3.86 6.52
C VAL A 32 -10.98 -4.12 5.89
N ILE A 33 -11.87 -3.12 5.86
CA ILE A 33 -13.16 -3.23 5.18
C ILE A 33 -12.95 -3.51 3.70
N GLY A 34 -12.06 -2.78 3.03
CA GLY A 34 -11.73 -3.01 1.61
C GLY A 34 -11.28 -4.44 1.34
N CYS A 35 -10.42 -5.00 2.19
CA CYS A 35 -9.99 -6.39 2.11
C CYS A 35 -11.16 -7.36 2.33
N LEU A 36 -11.97 -7.18 3.37
CA LEU A 36 -13.13 -8.04 3.66
C LEU A 36 -14.12 -8.05 2.49
N CYS A 37 -14.44 -6.88 1.94
CA CYS A 37 -15.28 -6.74 0.76
C CYS A 37 -14.65 -7.43 -0.46
N ALA A 38 -13.33 -7.32 -0.65
CA ALA A 38 -12.66 -7.99 -1.76
C ALA A 38 -12.73 -9.52 -1.62
N PHE A 39 -12.55 -10.08 -0.42
CA PHE A 39 -12.71 -11.52 -0.21
C PHE A 39 -14.16 -11.99 -0.37
N ALA A 40 -15.14 -11.21 0.11
CA ALA A 40 -16.54 -11.59 0.07
C ALA A 40 -17.16 -11.45 -1.34
N PHE A 41 -16.72 -10.46 -2.11
CA PHE A 41 -17.38 -10.06 -3.36
C PHE A 41 -16.47 -10.13 -4.59
N SER A 42 -15.28 -10.75 -4.52
CA SER A 42 -14.32 -10.78 -5.64
C SER A 42 -14.92 -11.30 -6.95
N GLU A 43 -15.69 -12.38 -6.88
CA GLU A 43 -16.33 -12.99 -8.05
C GLU A 43 -17.33 -12.04 -8.70
N LEU A 44 -18.21 -11.44 -7.90
CA LEU A 44 -19.19 -10.46 -8.37
C LEU A 44 -18.51 -9.23 -8.98
N LEU A 45 -17.47 -8.70 -8.32
CA LEU A 45 -16.73 -7.53 -8.77
C LEU A 45 -16.04 -7.80 -10.12
N ILE A 46 -15.40 -8.95 -10.28
CA ILE A 46 -14.76 -9.32 -11.56
C ILE A 46 -15.82 -9.55 -12.64
N LYS A 47 -16.92 -10.21 -12.32
CA LYS A 47 -18.00 -10.45 -13.29
C LYS A 47 -18.61 -9.14 -13.80
N ILE A 48 -18.86 -8.18 -12.91
CA ILE A 48 -19.42 -6.87 -13.29
C ILE A 48 -18.40 -6.04 -14.08
N ALA A 49 -17.13 -6.02 -13.65
CA ALA A 49 -16.12 -5.14 -14.23
C ALA A 49 -15.53 -5.67 -15.56
N PHE A 50 -15.32 -6.99 -15.67
CA PHE A 50 -14.59 -7.60 -16.77
C PHE A 50 -15.39 -8.70 -17.51
N GLY A 51 -16.55 -9.09 -17.00
CA GLY A 51 -17.39 -10.14 -17.58
C GLY A 51 -16.95 -11.56 -17.22
N GLU A 52 -17.72 -12.55 -17.67
CA GLU A 52 -17.53 -13.97 -17.30
C GLU A 52 -16.21 -14.57 -17.80
N ARG A 53 -15.66 -14.03 -18.89
CA ARG A 53 -14.39 -14.52 -19.49
C ARG A 53 -13.21 -14.45 -18.51
N TYR A 54 -13.25 -13.53 -17.53
CA TYR A 54 -12.16 -13.29 -16.59
C TYR A 54 -12.47 -13.80 -15.19
N LEU A 55 -13.55 -14.57 -15.00
CA LEU A 55 -13.98 -15.03 -13.69
C LEU A 55 -12.89 -15.81 -12.96
N SER A 56 -12.05 -16.57 -13.67
CA SER A 56 -10.91 -17.29 -13.09
C SER A 56 -9.90 -16.40 -12.35
N SER A 57 -9.88 -15.10 -12.66
CA SER A 57 -8.97 -14.12 -12.03
C SER A 57 -9.48 -13.57 -10.69
N HIS A 58 -10.71 -13.91 -10.26
CA HIS A 58 -11.27 -13.44 -8.99
C HIS A 58 -10.41 -13.81 -7.78
N VAL A 59 -9.70 -14.93 -7.84
CA VAL A 59 -8.83 -15.42 -6.76
C VAL A 59 -7.68 -14.44 -6.47
N TYR A 60 -7.24 -13.68 -7.48
CA TYR A 60 -6.12 -12.74 -7.36
C TYR A 60 -6.52 -11.39 -6.76
N LEU A 61 -7.77 -10.97 -6.98
CA LEU A 61 -8.25 -9.64 -6.61
C LEU A 61 -8.08 -9.32 -5.12
N PRO A 62 -8.43 -10.21 -4.17
CA PRO A 62 -8.21 -9.94 -2.74
C PRO A 62 -6.75 -9.64 -2.40
N TYR A 63 -5.79 -10.35 -3.00
CA TYR A 63 -4.36 -10.15 -2.75
C TYR A 63 -3.84 -8.84 -3.35
N ILE A 64 -4.38 -8.43 -4.51
CA ILE A 64 -4.10 -7.12 -5.10
C ILE A 64 -4.61 -6.01 -4.18
N ILE A 65 -5.81 -6.17 -3.60
CA ILE A 65 -6.38 -5.21 -2.64
C ILE A 65 -5.56 -5.17 -1.35
N ILE A 66 -5.12 -6.31 -0.82
CA ILE A 66 -4.19 -6.35 0.32
C ILE A 66 -2.91 -5.54 0.01
N ASN A 67 -2.30 -5.76 -1.16
CA ASN A 67 -1.12 -4.99 -1.58
C ASN A 67 -1.41 -3.48 -1.68
N MET A 68 -2.59 -3.10 -2.19
CA MET A 68 -3.03 -1.70 -2.26
C MET A 68 -3.15 -1.08 -0.85
N VAL A 69 -3.72 -1.82 0.11
CA VAL A 69 -3.85 -1.38 1.51
C VAL A 69 -2.48 -1.17 2.15
N ILE A 70 -1.58 -2.15 2.02
CA ILE A 70 -0.20 -2.06 2.53
C ILE A 70 0.52 -0.85 1.92
N SER A 71 0.45 -0.71 0.59
CA SER A 71 1.06 0.41 -0.13
C SER A 71 0.48 1.76 0.30
N GLY A 72 -0.84 1.83 0.46
CA GLY A 72 -1.55 3.04 0.88
C GLY A 72 -1.18 3.48 2.28
N ILE A 73 -1.11 2.55 3.25
CA ILE A 73 -0.64 2.85 4.61
C ILE A 73 0.81 3.33 4.59
N ALA A 74 1.68 2.65 3.83
CA ALA A 74 3.08 3.05 3.70
C ALA A 74 3.21 4.47 3.10
N TRP A 75 2.32 4.82 2.16
CA TRP A 75 2.25 6.16 1.57
C TRP A 75 1.78 7.22 2.56
N VAL A 76 0.73 6.95 3.33
CA VAL A 76 0.23 7.85 4.38
C VAL A 76 1.33 8.16 5.40
N LEU A 77 2.07 7.15 5.86
CA LEU A 77 3.18 7.34 6.80
C LEU A 77 4.33 8.19 6.22
N THR A 78 4.47 8.22 4.89
CA THR A 78 5.53 8.98 4.20
C THR A 78 5.25 10.49 4.19
N GLN A 79 4.02 10.93 4.43
CA GLN A 79 3.68 12.36 4.42
C GLN A 79 4.43 13.18 5.48
N LYS A 80 4.71 12.57 6.63
CA LYS A 80 5.53 13.19 7.68
C LYS A 80 6.96 13.45 7.20
N ALA A 81 7.54 12.48 6.48
CA ALA A 81 8.88 12.58 5.92
C ALA A 81 8.97 13.61 4.79
N LEU A 82 7.89 13.75 4.01
CA LEU A 82 7.79 14.75 2.94
C LEU A 82 7.87 16.15 3.53
N ILE A 83 7.08 16.45 4.57
CA ILE A 83 7.05 17.78 5.17
C ILE A 83 8.28 18.08 6.03
N SER A 84 8.97 17.06 6.56
CA SER A 84 10.23 17.22 7.29
C SER A 84 11.46 17.41 6.38
N GLY A 85 11.27 17.48 5.06
CA GLY A 85 12.37 17.64 4.09
C GLY A 85 13.23 16.39 3.90
N SER A 86 12.79 15.22 4.38
CA SER A 86 13.55 13.96 4.33
C SER A 86 13.44 13.23 2.98
N GLN A 87 13.42 13.99 1.87
CA GLN A 87 13.18 13.46 0.51
C GLN A 87 14.16 12.36 0.10
N VAL A 88 15.43 12.48 0.50
CA VAL A 88 16.46 11.46 0.23
C VAL A 88 16.07 10.10 0.83
N LEU A 89 15.54 10.06 2.05
CA LEU A 89 15.08 8.82 2.69
C LEU A 89 13.89 8.20 1.95
N ILE A 90 13.01 9.03 1.39
CA ILE A 90 11.86 8.57 0.60
C ILE A 90 12.34 7.93 -0.70
N ILE A 91 13.32 8.56 -1.37
CA ILE A 91 13.92 8.04 -2.60
C ILE A 91 14.61 6.70 -2.33
N ILE A 92 15.44 6.62 -1.29
CA ILE A 92 16.13 5.38 -0.90
C ILE A 92 15.12 4.27 -0.61
N ARG A 93 14.06 4.58 0.16
CA ARG A 93 12.96 3.65 0.43
C ARG A 93 12.32 3.13 -0.87
N GLN A 94 12.06 4.00 -1.84
CA GLN A 94 11.43 3.62 -3.10
C GLN A 94 12.37 2.77 -3.97
N LEU A 95 13.66 3.08 -3.99
CA LEU A 95 14.67 2.28 -4.70
C LEU A 95 14.83 0.89 -4.09
N ILE A 96 14.93 0.77 -2.76
CA ILE A 96 15.02 -0.54 -2.10
C ILE A 96 13.77 -1.39 -2.39
N GLY A 97 12.58 -0.78 -2.29
CA GLY A 97 11.34 -1.48 -2.62
C GLY A 97 11.27 -1.92 -4.07
N LEU A 98 11.73 -1.09 -5.01
CA LEU A 98 11.77 -1.40 -6.44
C LEU A 98 12.76 -2.52 -6.76
N ILE A 99 13.96 -2.47 -6.18
CA ILE A 99 15.00 -3.50 -6.37
C ILE A 99 14.48 -4.85 -5.85
N ALA A 100 13.89 -4.87 -4.66
CA ALA A 100 13.33 -6.10 -4.09
C ALA A 100 12.16 -6.64 -4.93
N PHE A 101 11.26 -5.75 -5.39
CA PHE A 101 10.20 -6.12 -6.33
C PHE A 101 10.79 -6.76 -7.59
N ALA A 102 11.75 -6.09 -8.26
CA ALA A 102 12.31 -6.57 -9.51
C ALA A 102 13.02 -7.93 -9.34
N ALA A 103 13.85 -8.07 -8.30
CA ALA A 103 14.55 -9.31 -8.01
C ALA A 103 13.58 -10.49 -7.83
N ILE A 104 12.53 -10.30 -7.02
CA ILE A 104 11.53 -11.34 -6.75
C ILE A 104 10.64 -11.59 -7.96
N PHE A 105 10.29 -10.55 -8.71
CA PHE A 105 9.47 -10.67 -9.92
C PHE A 105 10.13 -11.56 -10.97
N PHE A 106 11.41 -11.34 -11.27
CA PHE A 106 12.14 -12.17 -12.21
C PHE A 106 12.40 -13.58 -11.66
N PHE A 107 12.66 -13.72 -10.35
CA PHE A 107 12.84 -15.03 -9.72
C PHE A 107 11.56 -15.87 -9.72
N LEU A 108 10.40 -15.25 -9.52
CA LEU A 108 9.09 -15.92 -9.46
C LEU A 108 8.34 -15.90 -10.80
N GLN A 109 8.99 -15.50 -11.90
CA GLN A 109 8.41 -15.56 -13.25
C GLN A 109 7.74 -16.93 -13.57
N PRO A 110 8.31 -18.09 -13.18
CA PRO A 110 7.69 -19.40 -13.45
C PRO A 110 6.30 -19.58 -12.82
N TYR A 111 5.95 -18.82 -11.79
CA TYR A 111 4.68 -18.90 -11.07
C TYR A 111 3.60 -17.96 -11.66
N GLY A 112 3.89 -17.27 -12.76
CA GLY A 112 2.93 -16.42 -13.46
C GLY A 112 2.37 -15.29 -12.57
N LEU A 113 1.04 -15.12 -12.58
CA LEU A 113 0.38 -14.02 -11.87
C LEU A 113 0.58 -14.07 -10.35
N TRP A 114 0.66 -15.27 -9.77
CA TRP A 114 0.96 -15.45 -8.35
C TRP A 114 2.35 -14.94 -8.00
N GLY A 115 3.34 -15.21 -8.84
CA GLY A 115 4.70 -14.67 -8.69
C GLY A 115 4.72 -13.14 -8.72
N ALA A 116 3.97 -12.54 -9.65
CA ALA A 116 3.85 -11.08 -9.73
C ALA A 116 3.21 -10.45 -8.49
N ILE A 117 2.17 -11.08 -7.93
CA ILE A 117 1.50 -10.61 -6.70
C ILE A 117 2.45 -10.69 -5.52
N ILE A 118 3.19 -11.80 -5.36
CA ILE A 118 4.17 -11.95 -4.28
C ILE A 118 5.27 -10.91 -4.40
N ALA A 119 5.76 -10.64 -5.61
CA ALA A 119 6.74 -9.60 -5.85
C ALA A 119 6.22 -8.21 -5.46
N LEU A 120 5.00 -7.86 -5.89
CA LEU A 120 4.35 -6.59 -5.54
C LEU A 120 4.19 -6.43 -4.03
N MET A 121 3.66 -7.47 -3.37
CA MET A 121 3.47 -7.49 -1.93
C MET A 121 4.80 -7.30 -1.22
N THR A 122 5.86 -7.98 -1.66
CA THR A 122 7.18 -7.88 -1.02
C THR A 122 7.74 -6.46 -1.12
N GLY A 123 7.71 -5.85 -2.31
CA GLY A 123 8.16 -4.47 -2.49
C GLY A 123 7.36 -3.47 -1.63
N SER A 124 6.07 -3.69 -1.47
CA SER A 124 5.19 -2.85 -0.64
C SER A 124 5.41 -3.06 0.85
N ILE A 125 5.60 -4.30 1.30
CA ILE A 125 5.91 -4.66 2.68
C ILE A 125 7.25 -4.06 3.09
N ILE A 126 8.30 -4.19 2.26
CA ILE A 126 9.61 -3.59 2.55
C ILE A 126 9.49 -2.08 2.70
N ARG A 127 8.76 -1.41 1.79
CA ARG A 127 8.50 0.03 1.89
C ARG A 127 7.72 0.39 3.15
N LEU A 128 6.76 -0.44 3.58
CA LEU A 128 6.03 -0.22 4.83
C LEU A 128 6.94 -0.39 6.05
N ILE A 129 7.76 -1.43 6.10
CA ILE A 129 8.73 -1.69 7.18
C ILE A 129 9.68 -0.50 7.31
N ILE A 130 10.27 -0.04 6.21
CA ILE A 130 11.14 1.13 6.20
C ILE A 130 10.37 2.37 6.70
N SER A 131 9.14 2.59 6.24
CA SER A 131 8.32 3.71 6.71
C SER A 131 8.08 3.66 8.22
N ILE A 132 7.76 2.48 8.77
CA ILE A 132 7.56 2.26 10.20
C ILE A 132 8.86 2.56 10.96
N LEU A 133 9.98 1.95 10.56
CA LEU A 133 11.26 2.06 11.27
C LEU A 133 11.80 3.49 11.32
N PHE A 134 11.73 4.23 10.21
CA PHE A 134 12.29 5.56 10.13
C PHE A 134 11.34 6.66 10.59
N PHE A 135 10.04 6.53 10.29
CA PHE A 135 9.12 7.66 10.45
C PHE A 135 8.19 7.55 11.66
N ILE A 136 8.02 6.35 12.24
CA ILE A 136 7.38 6.20 13.57
C ILE A 136 8.37 6.52 14.68
N LYS A 137 9.69 6.31 14.48
CA LYS A 137 10.74 6.67 15.45
C LYS A 137 11.00 8.17 15.61
N ILE A 138 10.32 9.05 14.89
CA ILE A 138 10.31 10.50 15.20
C ILE A 138 9.34 10.74 16.39
N LYS A 139 9.72 10.15 17.53
CA LYS A 139 9.34 10.39 18.93
C LYS A 139 9.97 9.29 19.79
N ILE A 140 11.23 9.49 20.17
CA ILE A 140 11.72 9.20 21.52
C ILE A 140 12.38 10.49 21.99
#